data_AF-A0A7R9TU34-F1
#
_entry.id   AF-A0A7R9TU34-F1
#
_cell.length_a   1.000
_cell.length_b   1.000
_cell.length_c   1.000
_cell.angle_alpha   90.00
_cell.angle_beta   90.00
_cell.angle_gamma   90.00
#
_symmetry.space_group_name_H-M   'P 1'
#
loop_
_entity.id
_entity.type
_entity.pdbx_description
1 polymer ?
#
loop_
_entity_poly.entity_id
_entity_poly.type
_entity_poly.pdbx_seq_one_letter_code
_entity_poly.pdbx_strand_id
1 'polypeptide(L)'
;HARGARASPNPLLAPPRMAASPRRRGPRTMRAGGASPTVSLARHLRTLSRRKGCLPVLALALLLVASAPMWAVTGDLTSRIGSDCAPPTRGAETTISKTALRELAYEGDSTVAGEDDRQFTLLLNTFKRRDLLKRAIKHYLSCDDVGEIRVVWSEPDPPPDPTDRDARLYYGDDPSKEVRYQRHPTTSIQNRFEPPSAGVDGDATSGKLKHTAVFNVDEDVRLPCKALTRGFDAWRANREQLVGFYPRNHVRSDRGCGYRYAWNDLELWRGGEFSIILTKAAFMHAKYLNTYSKGLPREAREYIDRRKNCEDIAMQILVTKTTGIPPVYKALPMFYYVWAKLGGIGVPGIS
;
A
#
# COMPACT_ATOMS: atom_id res chain seq x y z
N HIS A 1 66.40 10.58 -20.49
CA HIS A 1 66.76 11.25 -19.22
C HIS A 1 65.70 10.91 -18.17
N ALA A 2 65.90 9.88 -17.35
CA ALA A 2 66.53 9.91 -16.01
C ALA A 2 65.68 10.69 -14.99
N ARG A 3 64.90 10.01 -14.13
CA ARG A 3 65.22 9.52 -12.76
C ARG A 3 64.71 10.49 -11.68
N GLY A 4 64.06 9.96 -10.63
CA GLY A 4 63.84 10.71 -9.40
C GLY A 4 62.86 10.07 -8.40
N ALA A 5 63.28 8.99 -7.73
CA ALA A 5 62.62 8.40 -6.56
C ALA A 5 63.17 8.99 -5.24
N ARG A 6 62.35 9.02 -4.17
CA ARG A 6 62.69 8.97 -2.71
C ARG A 6 61.36 8.98 -1.94
N ALA A 7 60.90 7.95 -1.22
CA ALA A 7 61.41 7.24 -0.04
C ALA A 7 61.41 8.08 1.27
N SER A 8 60.34 7.91 2.08
CA SER A 8 60.25 7.59 3.54
C SER A 8 61.24 8.19 4.56
N PRO A 9 60.82 8.50 5.83
CA PRO A 9 60.64 7.43 6.83
C PRO A 9 59.54 7.61 7.91
N ASN A 10 59.15 6.46 8.46
CA ASN A 10 58.42 6.22 9.71
C ASN A 10 59.38 6.29 10.93
N PRO A 11 58.85 6.47 12.16
CA PRO A 11 59.34 5.69 13.32
C PRO A 11 58.19 5.07 14.16
N LEU A 12 58.17 3.73 14.35
CA LEU A 12 58.44 2.97 15.60
C LEU A 12 57.42 3.18 16.76
N LEU A 13 56.49 2.25 17.08
CA LEU A 13 56.58 1.05 17.98
C LEU A 13 57.12 1.40 19.40
N ALA A 14 56.53 1.05 20.56
CA ALA A 14 55.63 -0.02 21.06
C ALA A 14 55.07 0.40 22.48
N PRO A 15 54.52 -0.45 23.40
CA PRO A 15 54.06 -1.85 23.38
C PRO A 15 52.65 -2.08 24.03
N PRO A 16 52.13 -3.34 24.10
CA PRO A 16 50.78 -3.65 24.59
C PRO A 16 50.75 -4.00 26.09
N ARG A 17 49.59 -3.83 26.75
CA ARG A 17 49.32 -4.39 28.08
C ARG A 17 48.30 -5.52 28.01
N MET A 18 48.74 -6.70 28.47
CA MET A 18 47.96 -7.92 28.68
C MET A 18 47.10 -7.88 29.95
N ALA A 19 45.99 -8.60 29.87
CA ALA A 19 45.38 -9.51 30.85
C ALA A 19 44.88 -8.99 32.22
N ALA A 20 43.56 -9.15 32.45
CA ALA A 20 43.03 -9.78 33.67
C ALA A 20 41.54 -10.19 33.53
N SER A 21 41.30 -11.48 33.35
CA SER A 21 40.13 -12.24 33.81
C SER A 21 40.73 -13.59 34.24
N PRO A 22 40.30 -14.31 35.31
CA PRO A 22 38.90 -14.58 35.64
C PRO A 22 38.58 -14.69 37.15
N ARG A 23 37.29 -14.65 37.53
CA ARG A 23 36.82 -15.41 38.70
C ARG A 23 35.46 -16.05 38.45
N ARG A 24 35.52 -17.36 38.17
CA ARG A 24 34.44 -18.33 38.41
C ARG A 24 34.12 -18.36 39.91
N ARG A 25 32.85 -18.38 40.27
CA ARG A 25 32.36 -19.04 41.49
C ARG A 25 31.29 -20.06 41.09
N GLY A 26 31.62 -21.33 41.30
CA GLY A 26 30.69 -22.45 41.26
C GLY A 26 29.80 -22.50 42.52
N PRO A 27 28.96 -23.54 42.63
CA PRO A 27 27.61 -23.44 43.18
C PRO A 27 27.56 -23.64 44.70
N ARG A 28 26.55 -23.04 45.34
CA ARG A 28 26.14 -23.42 46.70
C ARG A 28 24.69 -23.85 46.73
N THR A 29 24.55 -25.06 47.24
CA THR A 29 23.41 -25.90 47.59
C THR A 29 22.22 -25.21 48.27
N MET A 30 21.04 -25.75 47.97
CA MET A 30 19.76 -25.57 48.65
C MET A 30 19.83 -25.68 50.17
N ARG A 31 18.98 -24.88 50.86
CA ARG A 31 18.29 -25.32 52.06
C ARG A 31 16.89 -24.71 52.09
N ALA A 32 15.90 -25.59 52.29
CA ALA A 32 14.49 -25.26 52.42
C ALA A 32 14.19 -24.53 53.73
N GLY A 33 13.23 -23.60 53.68
CA GLY A 33 12.62 -22.97 54.84
C GLY A 33 11.31 -22.30 54.40
N GLY A 34 10.18 -22.92 54.73
CA GLY A 34 8.86 -22.41 54.43
C GLY A 34 8.45 -21.26 55.35
N ALA A 35 7.77 -20.26 54.77
CA ALA A 35 6.81 -19.41 55.46
C ALA A 35 5.87 -18.76 54.41
N SER A 36 4.59 -18.69 54.76
CA SER A 36 3.41 -18.43 53.91
C SER A 36 3.32 -17.00 53.32
N PRO A 37 2.69 -16.79 52.14
CA PRO A 37 2.56 -15.49 51.50
C PRO A 37 1.19 -14.88 51.78
N THR A 38 1.03 -14.22 52.92
CA THR A 38 -0.07 -13.25 53.12
C THR A 38 0.54 -12.04 53.81
N VAL A 39 0.07 -10.84 53.49
CA VAL A 39 0.63 -9.55 53.93
C VAL A 39 1.79 -8.99 53.08
N SER A 40 1.65 -8.96 51.75
CA SER A 40 2.35 -7.96 50.92
C SER A 40 1.66 -7.64 49.58
N LEU A 41 0.33 -7.53 49.58
CA LEU A 41 -0.44 -7.05 48.42
C LEU A 41 -1.33 -5.83 48.75
N ALA A 42 -1.67 -5.63 50.03
CA ALA A 42 -2.51 -4.52 50.48
C ALA A 42 -1.81 -3.15 50.52
N ARG A 43 -0.48 -3.10 50.44
CA ARG A 43 0.31 -1.85 50.44
C ARG A 43 0.64 -1.30 49.05
N HIS A 44 0.57 -2.11 47.99
CA HIS A 44 0.80 -1.66 46.61
C HIS A 44 -0.47 -1.22 45.87
N LEU A 45 -1.66 -1.49 46.42
CA LEU A 45 -2.94 -1.06 45.83
C LEU A 45 -3.46 0.29 46.36
N ARG A 46 -2.79 0.91 47.35
CA ARG A 46 -3.18 2.24 47.88
C ARG A 46 -2.53 3.44 47.17
N THR A 47 -1.67 3.22 46.17
CA THR A 47 -1.02 4.31 45.39
C THR A 47 -1.53 4.45 43.96
N LEU A 48 -2.52 3.65 43.53
CA LEU A 48 -3.14 3.76 42.20
C LEU A 48 -4.52 4.47 42.20
N SER A 49 -5.02 4.92 43.36
CA SER A 49 -6.30 5.63 43.49
C SER A 49 -6.20 7.17 43.32
N ARG A 50 -5.33 7.65 42.42
CA ARG A 50 -5.21 9.08 42.08
C ARG A 50 -5.05 9.40 40.59
N ARG A 51 -5.50 8.51 39.69
CA ARG A 51 -5.69 8.84 38.26
C ARG A 51 -7.08 8.42 37.80
N LYS A 52 -8.09 9.17 38.25
CA LYS A 52 -9.45 9.12 37.68
C LYS A 52 -9.39 9.78 36.30
N GLY A 53 -9.29 8.99 35.25
CA GLY A 53 -9.30 9.51 33.88
C GLY A 53 -9.27 8.48 32.75
N CYS A 54 -8.67 7.30 32.96
CA CYS A 54 -8.51 6.33 31.85
C CYS A 54 -9.29 5.01 32.00
N LEU A 55 -9.72 4.64 33.21
CA LEU A 55 -10.50 3.40 33.39
C LEU A 55 -11.90 3.40 32.73
N PRO A 56 -12.71 4.48 32.78
CA PRO A 56 -14.04 4.44 32.17
C PRO A 56 -13.99 4.45 30.64
N VAL A 57 -12.94 5.03 30.03
CA VAL A 57 -12.76 5.04 28.57
C VAL A 57 -12.36 3.67 28.04
N LEU A 58 -11.51 2.94 28.77
CA LEU A 58 -11.10 1.59 28.40
C LEU A 58 -12.25 0.58 28.56
N ALA A 59 -13.09 0.75 29.59
CA ALA A 59 -14.27 -0.07 29.80
C ALA A 59 -15.35 0.17 28.74
N LEU A 60 -15.55 1.43 28.29
CA LEU A 60 -16.47 1.76 27.21
C LEU A 60 -15.99 1.21 25.85
N ALA A 61 -14.67 1.25 25.60
CA ALA A 61 -14.08 0.67 24.40
C ALA A 61 -14.18 -0.87 24.37
N LEU A 62 -14.06 -1.54 25.53
CA LEU A 62 -14.24 -2.99 25.64
C LEU A 62 -15.71 -3.42 25.55
N LEU A 63 -16.65 -2.61 26.05
CA LEU A 63 -18.09 -2.86 25.90
C LEU A 63 -18.56 -2.71 24.44
N LEU A 64 -17.96 -1.80 23.66
CA LEU A 64 -18.22 -1.69 22.21
C LEU A 64 -17.63 -2.84 21.39
N VAL A 65 -16.62 -3.55 21.91
CA VAL A 65 -16.04 -4.74 21.26
C VAL A 65 -16.82 -6.02 21.61
N ALA A 66 -17.50 -6.05 22.77
CA ALA A 66 -18.22 -7.24 23.25
C ALA A 66 -19.69 -7.36 22.78
N SER A 67 -20.22 -6.38 22.06
CA SER A 67 -21.54 -6.47 21.41
C SER A 67 -21.41 -6.42 19.89
N ALA A 68 -20.65 -7.36 19.32
CA ALA A 68 -20.89 -7.76 17.93
C ALA A 68 -22.17 -8.59 17.94
N PRO A 69 -23.27 -8.11 17.35
CA PRO A 69 -24.46 -8.92 17.32
C PRO A 69 -24.20 -10.00 16.26
N MET A 70 -24.00 -11.24 16.73
CA MET A 70 -24.09 -12.44 15.92
C MET A 70 -25.52 -12.52 15.38
N TRP A 71 -25.77 -11.87 14.24
CA TRP A 71 -26.89 -12.23 13.39
C TRP A 71 -26.27 -12.90 12.18
N ALA A 72 -26.42 -14.22 12.13
CA ALA A 72 -26.43 -14.91 10.86
C ALA A 72 -27.57 -14.29 10.05
N VAL A 73 -27.23 -13.46 9.07
CA VAL A 73 -28.20 -13.05 8.04
C VAL A 73 -28.33 -14.23 7.09
N THR A 74 -29.15 -15.21 7.46
CA THR A 74 -29.86 -16.04 6.48
C THR A 74 -30.99 -15.18 5.93
N GLY A 75 -30.63 -14.25 5.04
CA GLY A 75 -31.57 -13.39 4.33
C GLY A 75 -31.33 -13.57 2.85
N ASP A 76 -32.25 -14.28 2.20
CA ASP A 76 -32.29 -14.41 0.75
C ASP A 76 -32.43 -13.01 0.12
N LEU A 77 -31.30 -12.49 -0.37
CA LEU A 77 -31.17 -11.18 -1.01
C LEU A 77 -31.82 -11.11 -2.40
N THR A 78 -32.54 -12.15 -2.83
CA THR A 78 -33.21 -12.20 -4.14
C THR A 78 -34.62 -11.60 -4.15
N SER A 79 -35.20 -11.21 -3.01
CA SER A 79 -36.65 -10.86 -2.96
C SER A 79 -37.02 -9.38 -3.18
N ARG A 80 -36.08 -8.50 -3.54
CA ARG A 80 -36.40 -7.11 -3.94
C ARG A 80 -35.95 -6.84 -5.37
N ILE A 81 -36.55 -7.56 -6.31
CA ILE A 81 -36.31 -7.45 -7.74
C ILE A 81 -37.52 -6.76 -8.37
N GLY A 82 -37.30 -5.63 -9.04
CA GLY A 82 -38.20 -5.20 -10.11
C GLY A 82 -37.98 -6.13 -11.30
N SER A 83 -39.02 -6.83 -11.71
CA SER A 83 -39.03 -7.89 -12.74
C SER A 83 -38.61 -7.44 -14.14
N ASP A 84 -38.36 -6.15 -14.38
CA ASP A 84 -38.36 -5.56 -15.72
C ASP A 84 -36.97 -5.11 -16.20
N CYS A 85 -35.91 -5.64 -15.59
CA CYS A 85 -34.55 -5.29 -15.98
C CYS A 85 -34.06 -6.09 -17.20
N ALA A 86 -34.37 -5.58 -18.39
CA ALA A 86 -33.66 -6.00 -19.60
C ALA A 86 -32.16 -5.67 -19.47
N PRO A 87 -31.24 -6.58 -19.83
CA PRO A 87 -29.82 -6.24 -19.91
C PRO A 87 -29.65 -5.06 -20.87
N PRO A 88 -28.76 -4.08 -20.58
CA PRO A 88 -28.51 -2.99 -21.51
C PRO A 88 -28.24 -3.58 -22.89
N THR A 89 -28.93 -3.07 -23.91
CA THR A 89 -28.72 -3.44 -25.31
C THR A 89 -27.22 -3.31 -25.57
N ARG A 90 -26.54 -4.46 -25.77
CA ARG A 90 -25.13 -4.47 -26.10
C ARG A 90 -24.98 -3.68 -27.40
N GLY A 91 -24.55 -2.42 -27.29
CA GLY A 91 -24.00 -1.70 -28.43
C GLY A 91 -22.94 -2.59 -29.06
N ALA A 92 -22.90 -2.61 -30.38
CA ALA A 92 -22.06 -3.49 -31.19
C ALA A 92 -20.56 -3.20 -31.03
N GLU A 93 -20.03 -3.37 -29.83
CA GLU A 93 -18.67 -3.08 -29.46
C GLU A 93 -18.07 -4.28 -28.73
N THR A 94 -16.96 -4.74 -29.27
CA THR A 94 -16.27 -5.99 -28.97
C THR A 94 -15.87 -6.02 -27.50
N THR A 95 -16.75 -6.58 -26.66
CA THR A 95 -16.42 -6.88 -25.27
C THR A 95 -15.21 -7.81 -25.27
N ILE A 96 -14.03 -7.31 -24.87
CA ILE A 96 -12.82 -8.13 -24.82
C ILE A 96 -13.08 -9.41 -24.03
N SER A 97 -12.70 -10.56 -24.59
CA SER A 97 -12.98 -11.86 -23.98
C SER A 97 -12.11 -12.06 -22.74
N LYS A 98 -12.55 -12.93 -21.83
CA LYS A 98 -11.74 -13.33 -20.66
C LYS A 98 -10.40 -13.94 -21.08
N THR A 99 -10.38 -14.69 -22.18
CA THR A 99 -9.17 -15.28 -22.75
C THR A 99 -8.19 -14.22 -23.23
N ALA A 100 -8.67 -13.24 -24.01
CA ALA A 100 -7.84 -12.15 -24.49
C ALA A 100 -7.24 -11.32 -23.34
N LEU A 101 -8.01 -11.06 -22.28
CA LEU A 101 -7.49 -10.38 -21.08
C LEU A 101 -6.38 -11.19 -20.38
N ARG A 102 -6.47 -12.52 -20.37
CA ARG A 102 -5.43 -13.39 -19.80
C ARG A 102 -4.17 -13.40 -20.65
N GLU A 103 -4.31 -13.38 -21.97
CA GLU A 103 -3.17 -13.24 -22.89
C GLU A 103 -2.44 -11.91 -22.67
N LEU A 104 -3.19 -10.80 -22.54
CA LEU A 104 -2.61 -9.50 -22.20
C LEU A 104 -1.92 -9.51 -20.83
N ALA A 105 -2.46 -10.23 -19.85
CA ALA A 105 -1.80 -10.38 -18.55
C ALA A 105 -0.48 -11.17 -18.70
N TYR A 106 -0.47 -12.26 -19.46
CA TYR A 106 0.76 -13.01 -19.72
C TYR A 106 1.82 -12.18 -20.46
N GLU A 107 1.43 -11.41 -21.48
CA GLU A 107 2.33 -10.44 -22.12
C GLU A 107 2.89 -9.41 -21.13
N GLY A 108 2.06 -9.00 -20.16
CA GLY A 108 2.41 -8.03 -19.14
C GLY A 108 3.53 -8.49 -18.21
N ASP A 109 3.75 -9.78 -18.02
CA ASP A 109 4.86 -10.29 -17.19
C ASP A 109 6.23 -9.90 -17.78
N SER A 110 6.32 -9.65 -19.09
CA SER A 110 7.53 -9.16 -19.74
C SER A 110 7.94 -7.73 -19.33
N THR A 111 7.03 -6.98 -18.68
CA THR A 111 7.27 -5.61 -18.18
C THR A 111 8.09 -5.58 -16.89
N VAL A 112 8.42 -6.74 -16.32
CA VAL A 112 9.23 -6.88 -15.11
C VAL A 112 10.64 -7.38 -15.46
N ALA A 113 11.68 -6.84 -14.80
CA ALA A 113 13.08 -7.17 -15.05
C ALA A 113 13.52 -8.51 -14.42
N GLY A 114 12.78 -9.01 -13.40
CA GLY A 114 12.98 -10.30 -12.76
C GLY A 114 11.92 -10.60 -11.69
N GLU A 115 11.76 -11.87 -11.30
CA GLU A 115 10.79 -12.30 -10.28
C GLU A 115 11.29 -12.12 -8.83
N ASP A 116 11.86 -10.97 -8.47
CA ASP A 116 12.22 -10.71 -7.07
C ASP A 116 10.99 -10.28 -6.26
N ASP A 117 10.24 -11.26 -5.73
CA ASP A 117 9.06 -11.03 -4.87
C ASP A 117 9.41 -10.89 -3.38
N ARG A 118 10.67 -10.58 -3.04
CA ARG A 118 11.07 -10.23 -1.66
C ARG A 118 10.71 -8.79 -1.31
N GLN A 119 10.58 -7.94 -2.32
CA GLN A 119 10.21 -6.53 -2.21
C GLN A 119 9.13 -6.22 -3.26
N PHE A 120 8.61 -4.99 -3.23
CA PHE A 120 7.65 -4.51 -4.22
C PHE A 120 8.04 -3.14 -4.78
N THR A 121 7.55 -2.85 -5.99
CA THR A 121 7.61 -1.51 -6.57
C THR A 121 6.41 -0.71 -6.05
N LEU A 122 6.65 0.50 -5.54
CA LEU A 122 5.62 1.45 -5.18
C LEU A 122 5.35 2.40 -6.35
N LEU A 123 4.13 2.40 -6.89
CA LEU A 123 3.67 3.39 -7.86
C LEU A 123 3.04 4.57 -7.13
N LEU A 124 3.76 5.69 -7.10
CA LEU A 124 3.35 6.91 -6.40
C LEU A 124 2.72 7.90 -7.38
N ASN A 125 1.40 8.04 -7.33
CA ASN A 125 0.70 9.01 -8.18
C ASN A 125 0.75 10.42 -7.59
N THR A 126 1.14 11.41 -8.39
CA THR A 126 1.27 12.82 -7.98
C THR A 126 0.68 13.79 -9.01
N PHE A 127 0.04 14.85 -8.52
CA PHE A 127 -0.36 15.98 -9.35
C PHE A 127 -0.42 17.29 -8.56
N LYS A 128 0.54 18.17 -8.79
CA LYS A 128 0.62 19.54 -8.26
C LYS A 128 0.59 19.61 -6.72
N ARG A 129 1.07 18.58 -6.02
CA ARG A 129 1.15 18.56 -4.54
C ARG A 129 2.54 18.13 -4.06
N ARG A 130 3.57 18.79 -4.57
CA ARG A 130 5.00 18.50 -4.29
C ARG A 130 5.34 18.32 -2.82
N ASP A 131 4.69 19.04 -1.90
CA ASP A 131 4.92 18.84 -0.46
C ASP A 131 4.39 17.51 0.08
N LEU A 132 3.27 17.01 -0.46
CA LEU A 132 2.78 15.66 -0.15
C LEU A 132 3.69 14.60 -0.78
N LEU A 133 4.10 14.79 -2.05
CA LEU A 133 5.07 13.93 -2.72
C LEU A 133 6.37 13.75 -1.91
N LYS A 134 7.04 14.84 -1.52
CA LYS A 134 8.28 14.78 -0.72
C LYS A 134 8.08 14.02 0.60
N ARG A 135 6.94 14.24 1.27
CA ARG A 135 6.61 13.55 2.52
C ARG A 135 6.32 12.06 2.30
N ALA A 136 5.65 11.71 1.20
CA ALA A 136 5.38 10.33 0.83
C ALA A 136 6.68 9.59 0.50
N ILE A 137 7.55 10.16 -0.36
CA ILE A 137 8.85 9.58 -0.72
C ILE A 137 9.69 9.33 0.54
N LYS A 138 9.87 10.35 1.39
CA LYS A 138 10.60 10.20 2.66
C LYS A 138 10.05 9.07 3.54
N HIS A 139 8.74 8.94 3.63
CA HIS A 139 8.09 7.89 4.42
C HIS A 139 8.32 6.50 3.80
N TYR A 140 8.03 6.32 2.52
CA TYR A 140 8.09 5.01 1.88
C TYR A 140 9.51 4.50 1.69
N LEU A 141 10.49 5.38 1.52
CA LEU A 141 11.92 5.02 1.57
C LEU A 141 12.34 4.46 2.93
N SER A 142 11.61 4.74 4.02
CA SER A 142 11.90 4.14 5.34
C SER A 142 11.35 2.71 5.52
N CYS A 143 10.55 2.21 4.57
CA CYS A 143 9.97 0.86 4.65
C CYS A 143 10.86 -0.17 3.95
N ASP A 144 11.17 -1.29 4.62
CA ASP A 144 12.13 -2.29 4.14
C ASP A 144 11.64 -3.08 2.93
N ASP A 145 10.33 -3.35 2.86
CA ASP A 145 9.71 -4.11 1.77
C ASP A 145 9.60 -3.31 0.45
N VAL A 146 9.86 -2.00 0.48
CA VAL A 146 9.86 -1.13 -0.72
C VAL A 146 11.23 -1.22 -1.38
N GLY A 147 11.30 -1.86 -2.55
CA GLY A 147 12.55 -1.99 -3.33
C GLY A 147 12.74 -0.89 -4.38
N GLU A 148 11.64 -0.30 -4.85
CA GLU A 148 11.65 0.77 -5.86
C GLU A 148 10.46 1.70 -5.61
N ILE A 149 10.66 3.00 -5.78
CA ILE A 149 9.57 3.98 -5.90
C ILE A 149 9.56 4.49 -7.33
N ARG A 150 8.43 4.33 -8.01
CA ARG A 150 8.18 4.90 -9.32
C ARG A 150 7.13 5.99 -9.20
N VAL A 151 7.57 7.23 -9.35
CA VAL A 151 6.71 8.41 -9.32
C VAL A 151 6.04 8.56 -10.68
N VAL A 152 4.72 8.42 -10.72
CA VAL A 152 3.91 8.66 -11.90
C VAL A 152 3.73 10.17 -12.05
N TRP A 153 4.52 10.78 -12.92
CA TRP A 153 4.58 12.22 -13.10
C TRP A 153 3.64 12.66 -14.23
N SER A 154 2.43 13.08 -13.85
CA SER A 154 1.38 13.56 -14.76
C SER A 154 1.25 15.09 -14.75
N GLU A 155 2.30 15.81 -14.36
CA GLU A 155 2.32 17.27 -14.34
C GLU A 155 2.79 17.84 -15.69
N PRO A 156 2.32 19.03 -16.10
CA PRO A 156 2.82 19.72 -17.29
C PRO A 156 4.31 20.09 -17.19
N ASP A 157 4.72 20.50 -16.00
CA ASP A 157 6.10 20.88 -15.69
C ASP A 157 7.02 19.64 -15.70
N PRO A 158 8.33 19.80 -15.96
CA PRO A 158 9.27 18.69 -15.82
C PRO A 158 9.32 18.18 -14.37
N PRO A 159 9.62 16.88 -14.16
CA PRO A 159 9.94 16.37 -12.84
C PRO A 159 11.17 17.08 -12.25
N PRO A 160 11.38 17.00 -10.92
CA PRO A 160 12.61 17.46 -10.29
C PRO A 160 13.85 16.88 -10.97
N ASP A 161 14.93 17.65 -11.02
CA ASP A 161 16.21 17.20 -11.57
C ASP A 161 17.12 16.70 -10.44
N PRO A 162 17.91 15.62 -10.65
CA PRO A 162 18.88 15.15 -9.65
C PRO A 162 19.92 16.21 -9.24
N THR A 163 20.12 17.25 -10.04
CA THR A 163 21.04 18.37 -9.76
C THR A 163 20.38 19.54 -9.01
N ASP A 164 19.06 19.49 -8.79
CA ASP A 164 18.36 20.52 -8.05
C ASP A 164 18.86 20.63 -6.60
N ARG A 165 18.85 21.85 -6.05
CA ARG A 165 19.29 22.11 -4.66
C ARG A 165 18.54 21.26 -3.63
N ASP A 166 17.28 20.93 -3.90
CA ASP A 166 16.43 20.12 -3.05
C ASP A 166 16.19 18.70 -3.56
N ALA A 167 16.99 18.22 -4.52
CA ALA A 167 16.90 16.87 -5.11
C ALA A 167 16.83 15.75 -4.06
N ARG A 168 17.58 15.86 -2.95
CA ARG A 168 17.52 14.89 -1.84
C ARG A 168 16.10 14.65 -1.28
N LEU A 169 15.20 15.63 -1.38
CA LEU A 169 13.81 15.49 -0.92
C LEU A 169 12.94 14.67 -1.88
N TYR A 170 13.39 14.50 -3.12
CA TYR A 170 12.73 13.81 -4.21
C TYR A 170 13.35 12.45 -4.51
N TYR A 171 14.64 12.26 -4.26
CA TYR A 171 15.35 11.00 -4.52
C TYR A 171 15.74 10.23 -3.27
N GLY A 172 15.74 10.89 -2.10
CA GLY A 172 16.24 10.30 -0.86
C GLY A 172 17.77 10.29 -0.78
N ASP A 173 18.29 9.78 0.34
CA ASP A 173 19.73 9.72 0.64
C ASP A 173 20.30 8.29 0.55
N ASP A 174 19.44 7.27 0.45
CA ASP A 174 19.82 5.86 0.46
C ASP A 174 20.02 5.34 -0.98
N PRO A 175 21.26 5.07 -1.43
CA PRO A 175 21.53 4.62 -2.79
C PRO A 175 21.01 3.20 -3.09
N SER A 176 20.63 2.42 -2.06
CA SER A 176 20.04 1.09 -2.24
C SER A 176 18.57 1.13 -2.63
N LYS A 177 17.89 2.27 -2.40
CA LYS A 177 16.48 2.46 -2.72
C LYS A 177 16.33 3.47 -3.82
N GLU A 178 15.76 3.02 -4.93
CA GLU A 178 15.71 3.84 -6.13
C GLU A 178 14.38 4.59 -6.26
N VAL A 179 14.46 5.88 -6.56
CA VAL A 179 13.29 6.70 -6.95
C VAL A 179 13.42 7.08 -8.41
N ARG A 180 12.48 6.62 -9.24
CA ARG A 180 12.41 6.93 -10.68
C ARG A 180 11.17 7.74 -11.01
N TYR A 181 11.31 8.70 -11.90
CA TYR A 181 10.21 9.53 -12.39
C TYR A 181 9.75 9.03 -13.76
N GLN A 182 8.50 8.59 -13.85
CA GLN A 182 7.86 8.24 -15.11
C GLN A 182 7.04 9.46 -15.57
N ARG A 183 7.62 10.24 -16.49
CA ARG A 183 6.92 11.38 -17.09
C ARG A 183 5.90 10.91 -18.11
N HIS A 184 4.68 11.46 -18.02
CA HIS A 184 3.62 11.26 -19.00
C HIS A 184 3.34 12.55 -19.78
N PRO A 185 2.94 12.46 -21.06
CA PRO A 185 2.63 13.64 -21.88
C PRO A 185 1.24 14.23 -21.58
N THR A 186 0.43 13.56 -20.76
CA THR A 186 -0.93 13.98 -20.41
C THR A 186 -1.09 14.17 -18.90
N THR A 187 -2.20 14.80 -18.51
CA THR A 187 -2.60 14.93 -17.10
C THR A 187 -3.66 13.91 -16.69
N SER A 188 -3.77 12.80 -17.44
CA SER A 188 -4.76 11.76 -17.18
C SER A 188 -4.50 11.06 -15.85
N ILE A 189 -5.57 10.81 -15.09
CA ILE A 189 -5.51 9.98 -13.87
C ILE A 189 -5.13 8.52 -14.18
N GLN A 190 -5.32 8.09 -15.43
CA GLN A 190 -5.05 6.72 -15.89
C GLN A 190 -3.57 6.47 -16.16
N ASN A 191 -2.73 7.52 -16.23
CA ASN A 191 -1.28 7.39 -16.44
C ASN A 191 -0.62 6.43 -15.44
N ARG A 192 -1.18 6.33 -14.22
CA ARG A 192 -0.72 5.42 -13.17
C ARG A 192 -0.79 3.93 -13.53
N PHE A 193 -1.56 3.59 -14.56
CA PHE A 193 -1.73 2.22 -15.03
C PHE A 193 -1.06 1.95 -16.38
N GLU A 194 -0.42 2.97 -16.97
CA GLU A 194 0.32 2.75 -18.20
C GLU A 194 1.59 1.96 -17.89
N PRO A 195 1.81 0.83 -18.59
CA PRO A 195 3.02 0.06 -18.48
C PRO A 195 4.22 0.98 -18.61
N PRO A 196 5.18 0.80 -17.72
CA PRO A 196 6.49 1.34 -17.92
C PRO A 196 7.08 1.04 -19.30
N SER A 197 7.07 2.03 -20.19
CA SER A 197 7.78 1.95 -21.45
C SER A 197 9.27 2.13 -21.21
N ALA A 198 10.11 1.60 -22.12
CA ALA A 198 11.52 1.99 -22.20
C ALA A 198 11.62 3.52 -22.10
N GLY A 199 12.53 4.01 -21.27
CA GLY A 199 12.69 5.44 -21.04
C GLY A 199 12.85 6.19 -22.37
N VAL A 200 12.51 7.47 -22.34
CA VAL A 200 12.69 8.42 -23.47
C VAL A 200 14.16 8.42 -23.99
N ASP A 201 15.10 7.87 -23.21
CA ASP A 201 16.54 7.88 -23.48
C ASP A 201 17.14 6.50 -23.80
N GLY A 202 16.34 5.48 -24.12
CA GLY A 202 16.84 4.21 -24.68
C GLY A 202 17.54 3.25 -23.71
N ASP A 203 17.53 3.51 -22.40
CA ASP A 203 17.97 2.54 -21.39
C ASP A 203 16.90 1.41 -21.26
N ALA A 204 17.22 0.24 -21.82
CA ALA A 204 16.34 -0.94 -21.80
C ALA A 204 16.00 -1.46 -20.39
N THR A 205 16.77 -1.06 -19.36
CA THR A 205 16.51 -1.39 -17.94
C THR A 205 15.78 -0.29 -17.18
N SER A 206 15.79 0.95 -17.67
CA SER A 206 15.03 2.07 -17.08
C SER A 206 13.50 1.92 -17.21
N GLY A 207 13.05 1.11 -18.17
CA GLY A 207 11.64 0.86 -18.42
C GLY A 207 11.04 -0.10 -17.42
N LYS A 208 11.59 -1.31 -17.30
CA LYS A 208 10.90 -2.40 -16.59
C LYS A 208 10.79 -2.17 -15.07
N LEU A 209 9.71 -2.69 -14.48
CA LEU A 209 9.60 -2.75 -13.03
C LEU A 209 10.55 -3.79 -12.46
N LYS A 210 11.09 -3.57 -11.27
CA LYS A 210 11.97 -4.55 -10.61
C LYS A 210 11.21 -5.74 -10.03
N HIS A 211 9.93 -5.56 -9.68
CA HIS A 211 9.15 -6.52 -8.91
C HIS A 211 7.83 -6.84 -9.61
N THR A 212 7.33 -8.07 -9.44
CA THR A 212 5.99 -8.45 -9.93
C THR A 212 4.90 -7.85 -9.04
N ALA A 213 5.21 -7.62 -7.77
CA ALA A 213 4.37 -6.94 -6.80
C ALA A 213 4.41 -5.42 -7.00
N VAL A 214 3.23 -4.83 -7.16
CA VAL A 214 3.10 -3.39 -7.37
C VAL A 214 2.12 -2.81 -6.34
N PHE A 215 2.58 -1.85 -5.54
CA PHE A 215 1.74 -1.10 -4.62
C PHE A 215 1.37 0.26 -5.19
N ASN A 216 0.11 0.41 -5.61
CA ASN A 216 -0.45 1.68 -6.05
C ASN A 216 -0.83 2.54 -4.84
N VAL A 217 -0.41 3.81 -4.85
CA VAL A 217 -0.75 4.74 -3.78
C VAL A 217 -0.83 6.19 -4.24
N ASP A 218 -1.74 6.95 -3.66
CA ASP A 218 -1.80 8.40 -3.85
C ASP A 218 -0.83 9.11 -2.89
N GLU A 219 -0.20 10.20 -3.33
CA GLU A 219 0.78 10.99 -2.54
C GLU A 219 0.30 11.51 -1.17
N ASP A 220 -1.02 11.54 -0.96
CA ASP A 220 -1.64 12.00 0.27
C ASP A 220 -1.94 10.87 1.28
N VAL A 221 -1.73 9.60 0.89
CA VAL A 221 -1.83 8.42 1.75
C VAL A 221 -0.45 7.98 2.23
N ARG A 222 -0.32 7.70 3.53
CA ARG A 222 0.94 7.23 4.15
C ARG A 222 0.67 6.10 5.12
N LEU A 223 0.62 4.87 4.61
CA LEU A 223 0.40 3.68 5.44
C LEU A 223 1.64 3.36 6.30
N PRO A 224 1.50 2.99 7.58
CA PRO A 224 2.63 2.57 8.39
C PRO A 224 3.36 1.37 7.75
N CYS A 225 4.70 1.31 7.80
CA CYS A 225 5.46 0.24 7.16
C CYS A 225 4.99 -1.16 7.60
N LYS A 226 4.66 -1.36 8.89
CA LYS A 226 4.09 -2.63 9.38
C LYS A 226 2.74 -3.00 8.74
N ALA A 227 1.93 -2.01 8.36
CA ALA A 227 0.67 -2.25 7.65
C ALA A 227 0.93 -2.61 6.18
N LEU A 228 1.92 -1.97 5.55
CA LEU A 228 2.38 -2.35 4.20
C LEU A 228 2.92 -3.78 4.17
N THR A 229 3.78 -4.18 5.12
CA THR A 229 4.29 -5.55 5.24
C THR A 229 3.15 -6.57 5.28
N ARG A 230 2.13 -6.35 6.13
CA ARG A 230 0.97 -7.24 6.22
C ARG A 230 0.12 -7.24 4.94
N GLY A 231 0.01 -6.09 4.27
CA GLY A 231 -0.66 -5.98 2.97
C GLY A 231 0.09 -6.75 1.89
N PHE A 232 1.41 -6.66 1.89
CA PHE A 232 2.28 -7.35 0.97
C PHE A 232 2.25 -8.87 1.20
N ASP A 233 2.30 -9.33 2.47
CA ASP A 233 2.08 -10.73 2.84
C ASP A 233 0.75 -11.26 2.32
N ALA A 234 -0.31 -10.47 2.47
CA ALA A 234 -1.62 -10.83 1.97
C ALA A 234 -1.66 -10.88 0.43
N TRP A 235 -0.99 -9.96 -0.25
CA TRP A 235 -0.87 -10.00 -1.71
C TRP A 235 -0.07 -11.22 -2.17
N ARG A 236 1.02 -11.60 -1.49
CA ARG A 236 1.78 -12.81 -1.82
C ARG A 236 0.93 -14.08 -1.70
N ALA A 237 -0.03 -14.11 -0.78
CA ALA A 237 -1.01 -15.18 -0.66
C ALA A 237 -2.18 -15.08 -1.68
N ASN A 238 -2.34 -13.95 -2.38
CA ASN A 238 -3.47 -13.65 -3.27
C ASN A 238 -3.01 -12.90 -4.54
N ARG A 239 -1.95 -13.39 -5.21
CA ARG A 239 -1.24 -12.68 -6.30
C ARG A 239 -2.12 -12.29 -7.50
N GLU A 240 -3.22 -12.99 -7.71
CA GLU A 240 -4.20 -12.77 -8.78
C GLU A 240 -5.30 -11.74 -8.43
N GLN A 241 -5.24 -11.12 -7.25
CA GLN A 241 -6.29 -10.21 -6.76
C GLN A 241 -5.73 -8.83 -6.48
N LEU A 242 -6.61 -7.83 -6.49
CA LEU A 242 -6.32 -6.55 -5.83
C LEU A 242 -6.40 -6.76 -4.32
N VAL A 243 -5.35 -6.38 -3.60
CA VAL A 243 -5.29 -6.45 -2.14
C VAL A 243 -5.06 -5.06 -1.59
N GLY A 244 -6.01 -4.49 -0.83
CA GLY A 244 -5.87 -3.10 -0.42
C GLY A 244 -6.68 -2.71 0.80
N PHE A 245 -6.64 -1.41 1.09
CA PHE A 245 -7.01 -0.87 2.40
C PHE A 245 -8.27 -0.01 2.39
N TYR A 246 -8.81 0.29 1.20
CA TYR A 246 -9.99 1.14 1.03
C TYR A 246 -11.09 0.36 0.29
N PRO A 247 -11.93 -0.39 1.03
CA PRO A 247 -13.01 -1.17 0.43
C PRO A 247 -14.20 -0.28 0.06
N ARG A 248 -14.87 -0.66 -1.02
CA ARG A 248 -16.09 -0.06 -1.54
C ARG A 248 -16.98 -1.17 -2.08
N ASN A 249 -18.25 -0.87 -2.31
CA ASN A 249 -19.18 -1.86 -2.85
C ASN A 249 -19.98 -1.28 -4.02
N HIS A 250 -20.37 -2.14 -4.95
CA HIS A 250 -21.47 -1.87 -5.85
C HIS A 250 -22.71 -2.55 -5.26
N VAL A 251 -23.81 -1.82 -5.17
CA VAL A 251 -25.08 -2.34 -4.68
C VAL A 251 -26.15 -2.08 -5.72
N ARG A 252 -27.22 -2.87 -5.74
CA ARG A 252 -28.36 -2.59 -6.61
C ARG A 252 -28.95 -1.21 -6.27
N SER A 253 -29.35 -0.48 -7.29
CA SER A 253 -29.98 0.83 -7.11
C SER A 253 -31.45 0.65 -6.77
N ASP A 254 -31.94 1.39 -5.77
CA ASP A 254 -33.38 1.46 -5.47
C ASP A 254 -34.16 2.26 -6.53
N ARG A 255 -33.45 2.94 -7.45
CA ARG A 255 -34.02 3.83 -8.48
C ARG A 255 -34.12 3.17 -9.86
N GLY A 256 -34.05 1.85 -9.95
CA GLY A 256 -34.20 1.08 -11.20
C GLY A 256 -33.10 0.04 -11.40
N CYS A 257 -32.90 -0.37 -12.65
CA CYS A 257 -32.05 -1.53 -13.01
C CYS A 257 -30.53 -1.31 -12.90
N GLY A 258 -30.10 -0.15 -12.40
CA GLY A 258 -28.70 0.22 -12.28
C GLY A 258 -28.03 -0.28 -11.00
N TYR A 259 -26.75 0.06 -10.88
CA TYR A 259 -25.99 -0.11 -9.65
C TYR A 259 -25.70 1.26 -9.04
N ARG A 260 -25.62 1.31 -7.72
CA ARG A 260 -25.14 2.45 -6.95
C ARG A 260 -23.79 2.10 -6.35
N TYR A 261 -22.90 3.08 -6.34
CA TYR A 261 -21.64 3.01 -5.61
C TYR A 261 -21.87 3.25 -4.12
N ALA A 262 -21.58 2.24 -3.30
CA ALA A 262 -21.64 2.29 -1.85
C ALA A 262 -20.24 2.60 -1.29
N TRP A 263 -20.14 3.76 -0.67
CA TRP A 263 -18.86 4.34 -0.24
C TRP A 263 -18.77 4.69 1.24
N ASN A 264 -19.91 4.80 1.91
CA ASN A 264 -19.93 5.24 3.30
C ASN A 264 -19.57 4.06 4.24
N ASP A 265 -18.74 4.35 5.25
CA ASP A 265 -18.19 3.35 6.16
C ASP A 265 -19.29 2.59 6.93
N LEU A 266 -20.40 3.26 7.25
CA LEU A 266 -21.51 2.66 7.99
C LEU A 266 -22.26 1.60 7.17
N GLU A 267 -22.51 1.87 5.89
CA GLU A 267 -23.13 0.94 4.95
C GLU A 267 -22.23 -0.26 4.71
N LEU A 268 -20.93 -0.03 4.50
CA LEU A 268 -19.95 -1.12 4.35
C LEU A 268 -19.85 -1.98 5.62
N TRP A 269 -19.86 -1.35 6.80
CA TRP A 269 -19.82 -2.06 8.07
C TRP A 269 -21.12 -2.84 8.35
N ARG A 270 -22.29 -2.25 8.09
CA ARG A 270 -23.59 -2.91 8.29
C ARG A 270 -23.81 -4.05 7.31
N GLY A 271 -23.41 -3.87 6.05
CA GLY A 271 -23.56 -4.88 5.00
C GLY A 271 -22.53 -6.00 5.12
N GLY A 272 -21.31 -5.69 5.59
CA GLY A 272 -20.22 -6.66 5.68
C GLY A 272 -19.64 -7.09 4.32
N GLU A 273 -20.12 -6.50 3.23
CA GLU A 273 -19.76 -6.85 1.86
C GLU A 273 -18.98 -5.74 1.15
N PHE A 274 -18.04 -6.15 0.31
CA PHE A 274 -17.29 -5.28 -0.58
C PHE A 274 -16.99 -6.02 -1.89
N SER A 275 -16.80 -5.26 -2.95
CA SER A 275 -16.51 -5.77 -4.29
C SER A 275 -15.47 -4.95 -5.03
N ILE A 276 -15.05 -3.83 -4.44
CA ILE A 276 -14.11 -2.89 -5.01
C ILE A 276 -13.06 -2.55 -3.95
N ILE A 277 -11.79 -2.61 -4.35
CA ILE A 277 -10.67 -2.06 -3.59
C ILE A 277 -10.10 -0.89 -4.39
N LEU A 278 -10.03 0.29 -3.77
CA LEU A 278 -9.49 1.48 -4.44
C LEU A 278 -7.97 1.39 -4.57
N THR A 279 -7.47 1.70 -5.75
CA THR A 279 -6.02 1.71 -6.05
C THR A 279 -5.29 2.91 -5.42
N LYS A 280 -6.01 3.79 -4.71
CA LYS A 280 -5.44 4.81 -3.81
C LYS A 280 -4.52 4.22 -2.74
N ALA A 281 -4.69 2.95 -2.37
CA ALA A 281 -3.73 2.17 -1.59
C ALA A 281 -4.01 0.67 -1.77
N ALA A 282 -3.41 0.05 -2.78
CA ALA A 282 -3.60 -1.37 -3.07
C ALA A 282 -2.41 -2.01 -3.77
N PHE A 283 -2.15 -3.26 -3.41
CA PHE A 283 -1.27 -4.17 -4.13
C PHE A 283 -1.98 -4.83 -5.30
N MET A 284 -1.24 -5.02 -6.38
CA MET A 284 -1.65 -5.80 -7.55
C MET A 284 -0.42 -6.41 -8.23
N HIS A 285 -0.65 -7.37 -9.11
CA HIS A 285 0.41 -7.88 -9.99
C HIS A 285 0.70 -6.88 -11.12
N ALA A 286 1.97 -6.67 -11.45
CA ALA A 286 2.45 -5.74 -12.49
C ALA A 286 1.76 -5.97 -13.86
N LYS A 287 1.47 -7.23 -14.19
CA LYS A 287 0.76 -7.63 -15.41
C LYS A 287 -0.53 -6.86 -15.69
N TYR A 288 -1.25 -6.46 -14.64
CA TYR A 288 -2.50 -5.73 -14.80
C TYR A 288 -2.31 -4.31 -15.35
N LEU A 289 -1.10 -3.75 -15.32
CA LEU A 289 -0.77 -2.52 -16.06
C LEU A 289 -0.96 -2.73 -17.57
N ASN A 290 -0.42 -3.83 -18.12
CA ASN A 290 -0.59 -4.14 -19.54
C ASN A 290 -2.04 -4.51 -19.88
N THR A 291 -2.68 -5.30 -19.01
CA THR A 291 -4.11 -5.61 -19.16
C THR A 291 -4.95 -4.33 -19.18
N TYR A 292 -4.64 -3.33 -18.36
CA TYR A 292 -5.38 -2.06 -18.32
C TYR A 292 -5.11 -1.23 -19.56
N SER A 293 -3.84 -1.03 -19.92
CA SER A 293 -3.45 -0.25 -21.08
C SER A 293 -4.07 -0.77 -22.37
N LYS A 294 -4.01 -2.09 -22.60
CA LYS A 294 -4.48 -2.71 -23.85
C LYS A 294 -5.92 -3.24 -23.79
N GLY A 295 -6.41 -3.60 -22.61
CA GLY A 295 -7.68 -4.32 -22.45
C GLY A 295 -8.87 -3.46 -22.01
N LEU A 296 -8.64 -2.21 -21.59
CA LEU A 296 -9.72 -1.28 -21.27
C LEU A 296 -10.36 -0.73 -22.57
N PRO A 297 -11.68 -0.88 -22.79
CA PRO A 297 -12.36 -0.31 -23.94
C PRO A 297 -12.17 1.20 -24.05
N ARG A 298 -12.08 1.71 -25.27
CA ARG A 298 -11.81 3.12 -25.54
C ARG A 298 -12.86 4.02 -24.89
N GLU A 299 -14.13 3.62 -24.93
CA GLU A 299 -15.27 4.36 -24.41
C GLU A 299 -15.18 4.51 -22.89
N ALA A 300 -14.70 3.46 -22.22
CA ALA A 300 -14.42 3.49 -20.78
C ALA A 300 -13.23 4.41 -20.47
N ARG A 301 -12.15 4.31 -21.25
CA ARG A 301 -10.97 5.19 -21.10
C ARG A 301 -11.35 6.66 -21.26
N GLU A 302 -12.11 7.00 -22.30
CA GLU A 302 -12.57 8.37 -22.51
C GLU A 302 -13.55 8.83 -21.42
N TYR A 303 -14.42 7.95 -20.92
CA TYR A 303 -15.31 8.27 -19.81
C TYR A 303 -14.51 8.67 -18.57
N ILE A 304 -13.48 7.88 -18.22
CA ILE A 304 -12.60 8.13 -17.09
C ILE A 304 -11.83 9.45 -17.27
N ASP A 305 -11.26 9.71 -18.46
CA ASP A 305 -10.54 10.95 -18.74
C ASP A 305 -11.44 12.19 -18.62
N ARG A 306 -12.65 12.12 -19.18
CA ARG A 306 -13.63 13.22 -19.09
C ARG A 306 -14.07 13.49 -17.66
N ARG A 307 -14.19 12.45 -16.84
CA ARG A 307 -14.66 12.56 -15.44
C ARG A 307 -13.52 12.76 -14.44
N LYS A 308 -12.27 12.49 -14.85
CA LYS A 308 -11.07 12.44 -14.00
C LYS A 308 -11.28 11.58 -12.74
N ASN A 309 -11.94 10.43 -12.91
CA ASN A 309 -12.36 9.56 -11.82
C ASN A 309 -12.70 8.16 -12.36
N CYS A 310 -12.85 7.18 -11.45
CA CYS A 310 -13.28 5.81 -11.69
C CYS A 310 -12.23 4.91 -12.37
N GLU A 311 -10.97 5.32 -12.42
CA GLU A 311 -9.87 4.48 -12.93
C GLU A 311 -9.65 3.24 -12.05
N ASP A 312 -9.86 3.39 -10.75
CA ASP A 312 -9.80 2.33 -9.73
C ASP A 312 -10.93 1.29 -9.89
N ILE A 313 -12.16 1.76 -10.14
CA ILE A 313 -13.32 0.90 -10.46
C ILE A 313 -13.05 0.13 -11.75
N ALA A 314 -12.52 0.80 -12.78
CA ALA A 314 -12.18 0.16 -14.03
C ALA A 314 -11.11 -0.92 -13.84
N MET A 315 -10.06 -0.65 -13.05
CA MET A 315 -9.04 -1.63 -12.70
C MET A 315 -9.65 -2.83 -11.96
N GLN A 316 -10.51 -2.60 -10.96
CA GLN A 316 -11.19 -3.68 -10.25
C GLN A 316 -12.00 -4.58 -11.18
N ILE A 317 -12.82 -3.97 -12.05
CA ILE A 317 -13.64 -4.71 -13.03
C ILE A 317 -12.75 -5.54 -13.94
N LEU A 318 -11.66 -4.96 -14.42
CA LEU A 318 -10.73 -5.62 -15.33
C LEU A 318 -10.04 -6.82 -14.67
N VAL A 319 -9.53 -6.66 -13.45
CA VAL A 319 -8.90 -7.75 -12.68
C VAL A 319 -9.91 -8.87 -12.43
N THR A 320 -11.09 -8.56 -11.89
CA THR A 320 -12.11 -9.57 -11.62
C THR A 320 -12.64 -10.23 -12.89
N LYS A 321 -12.73 -9.52 -14.03
CA LYS A 321 -13.09 -10.12 -15.32
C LYS A 321 -12.02 -11.09 -15.81
N THR A 322 -10.75 -10.75 -15.61
CA THR A 322 -9.60 -11.58 -16.01
C THR A 322 -9.51 -12.87 -15.19
N THR A 323 -9.69 -12.77 -13.87
CA THR A 323 -9.47 -13.88 -12.94
C THR A 323 -10.76 -14.63 -12.62
N GLY A 324 -11.85 -13.91 -12.40
CA GLY A 324 -13.11 -14.42 -11.83
C GLY A 324 -13.10 -14.44 -10.30
N ILE A 325 -12.16 -13.72 -9.66
CA ILE A 325 -11.94 -13.75 -8.21
C ILE A 325 -12.24 -12.36 -7.61
N PRO A 326 -12.90 -12.27 -6.44
CA PRO A 326 -13.14 -10.99 -5.76
C PRO A 326 -11.84 -10.38 -5.20
N PRO A 327 -11.81 -9.08 -4.86
CA PRO A 327 -10.63 -8.48 -4.24
C PRO A 327 -10.46 -8.88 -2.77
N VAL A 328 -9.32 -8.53 -2.16
CA VAL A 328 -9.03 -8.77 -0.73
C VAL A 328 -8.94 -7.44 0.02
N TYR A 329 -9.74 -7.32 1.07
CA TYR A 329 -9.63 -6.21 2.02
C TYR A 329 -8.62 -6.52 3.13
N LYS A 330 -7.72 -5.56 3.39
CA LYS A 330 -6.84 -5.54 4.55
C LYS A 330 -7.17 -4.33 5.41
N ALA A 331 -7.72 -4.58 6.58
CA ALA A 331 -8.04 -3.52 7.52
C ALA A 331 -6.77 -2.85 8.06
N LEU A 332 -6.79 -1.51 8.10
CA LEU A 332 -5.77 -0.76 8.82
C LEU A 332 -6.07 -0.79 10.33
N PRO A 333 -5.04 -0.67 11.18
CA PRO A 333 -5.25 -0.53 12.61
C PRO A 333 -6.18 0.66 12.91
N MET A 334 -7.16 0.47 13.80
CA MET A 334 -8.16 1.50 14.13
C MET A 334 -7.53 2.84 14.53
N PHE A 335 -6.41 2.83 15.25
CA PHE A 335 -5.72 4.06 15.64
C PHE A 335 -5.20 4.86 14.43
N TYR A 336 -4.81 4.19 13.34
CA TYR A 336 -4.38 4.85 12.11
C TYR A 336 -5.56 5.56 11.44
N TYR A 337 -6.73 4.90 11.35
CA TYR A 337 -7.94 5.53 10.81
C TYR A 337 -8.30 6.81 11.56
N VAL A 338 -8.25 6.77 12.89
CA VAL A 338 -8.54 7.93 13.74
C VAL A 338 -7.51 9.04 13.51
N TRP A 339 -6.21 8.71 13.51
CA TRP A 339 -5.16 9.71 13.35
C TRP A 339 -5.09 10.29 11.94
N ALA A 340 -5.35 9.48 10.90
CA ALA A 340 -5.44 9.93 9.52
C ALA A 340 -6.65 10.86 9.30
N LYS A 341 -7.82 10.52 9.85
CA LYS A 341 -9.00 11.39 9.79
C LYS A 341 -8.81 12.68 10.57
N LEU A 342 -8.20 12.64 11.76
CA LEU A 342 -7.91 13.85 12.55
C LEU A 342 -6.81 14.72 11.92
N GLY A 343 -5.76 14.11 11.37
CA GLY A 343 -4.66 14.80 10.69
C GLY A 343 -5.00 15.28 9.27
N GLY A 344 -6.08 14.78 8.68
CA GLY A 344 -6.64 15.22 7.39
C GLY A 344 -7.66 16.35 7.49
N ILE A 345 -8.05 16.77 8.71
CA ILE A 345 -8.96 17.91 8.91
C ILE A 345 -8.33 19.16 8.30
N GLY A 346 -8.95 19.69 7.25
CA GLY A 346 -8.50 20.90 6.55
C GLY A 346 -7.52 20.69 5.40
N VAL A 347 -7.22 19.45 5.00
CA VAL A 347 -6.41 19.16 3.79
C VAL A 347 -7.32 18.74 2.63
N PRO A 348 -7.43 19.53 1.55
CA PRO A 348 -8.21 19.15 0.37
C PRO A 348 -7.71 17.82 -0.22
N GLY A 349 -8.61 16.85 -0.37
CA GLY A 349 -8.32 15.55 -1.02
C GLY A 349 -7.94 14.40 -0.08
N ILE A 350 -7.76 14.64 1.22
CA ILE A 350 -7.62 13.58 2.23
C ILE A 350 -9.02 13.33 2.82
N SER A 351 -9.60 12.18 2.46
CA SER A 351 -10.90 11.65 2.95
C SER A 351 -10.65 10.48 3.89
#